data_AF-A0A7I0EXK2-F1
#
_entry.id   AF-A0A7I0EXK2-F1
#
_cell.length_a   1.000
_cell.length_b   1.000
_cell.length_c   1.000
_cell.angle_alpha   90.00
_cell.angle_beta   90.00
_cell.angle_gamma   90.00
#
_symmetry.space_group_name_H-M   'P 1'
#
loop_
_entity.id
_entity.type
_entity.pdbx_description
1 polymer ?
#
loop_
_entity_poly.entity_id
_entity_poly.type
_entity_poly.pdbx_seq_one_letter_code
_entity_poly.pdbx_strand_id
1 'polypeptide(L)'
;MSWQGPRSTIGIAVLDAVEAPMMSYLLHIGSAEEPGLSVDDVEDVLVAVAPVIGTARTAAAVRKIAEALGLAIQLTSDDTE
;
A
#
# COMPACT_ATOMS: atom_id res chain seq x y z
N MET A 1 -10.22 -18.89 -9.60
CA MET A 1 -9.64 -17.84 -8.74
C MET A 1 -8.26 -18.30 -8.33
N SER A 2 -7.23 -17.96 -9.11
CA SER A 2 -5.83 -18.24 -8.77
C SER A 2 -5.40 -17.23 -7.71
N TRP A 3 -5.49 -17.65 -6.45
CA TRP A 3 -5.02 -16.91 -5.29
C TRP A 3 -3.48 -16.86 -5.31
N GLN A 4 -2.93 -15.72 -5.73
CA GLN A 4 -1.49 -15.46 -5.79
C GLN A 4 -1.01 -14.91 -4.43
N GLY A 5 -0.64 -15.82 -3.51
CA GLY A 5 0.37 -15.60 -2.46
C GLY A 5 0.13 -14.59 -1.31
N PRO A 6 0.11 -15.03 -0.04
CA PRO A 6 -0.15 -14.19 1.16
C PRO A 6 0.99 -13.26 1.62
N ARG A 7 1.99 -12.93 0.79
CA ARG A 7 3.24 -12.31 1.27
C ARG A 7 3.23 -10.78 1.28
N SER A 8 2.63 -10.14 0.28
CA SER A 8 2.65 -8.66 0.16
C SER A 8 1.63 -7.97 1.08
N THR A 9 0.47 -8.59 1.33
CA THR A 9 -0.54 -8.08 2.27
C THR A 9 -0.05 -8.03 3.71
N ILE A 10 0.75 -9.02 4.14
CA ILE A 10 1.42 -9.01 5.46
C ILE A 10 2.37 -7.81 5.56
N GLY A 11 3.07 -7.47 4.48
CA GLY A 11 3.94 -6.30 4.43
C GLY A 11 3.16 -5.01 4.71
N ILE A 12 2.05 -4.77 4.01
CA ILE A 12 1.18 -3.61 4.26
C ILE A 12 0.67 -3.59 5.70
N ALA A 13 0.17 -4.72 6.21
CA ALA A 13 -0.33 -4.81 7.58
C ALA A 13 0.75 -4.47 8.63
N VAL A 14 1.99 -4.88 8.40
CA VAL A 14 3.12 -4.54 9.27
C VAL A 14 3.44 -3.04 9.19
N LEU A 15 3.47 -2.47 7.98
CA LEU A 15 3.73 -1.03 7.79
C LEU A 15 2.67 -0.17 8.49
N ASP A 16 1.40 -0.57 8.41
CA ASP A 16 0.29 0.09 9.09
C ASP A 16 0.45 0.02 10.61
N ALA A 17 0.81 -1.16 11.13
CA ALA A 17 0.99 -1.38 12.56
C ALA A 17 2.14 -0.54 13.15
N VAL A 18 3.19 -0.29 12.38
CA VAL A 18 4.40 0.45 12.83
C VAL A 18 4.40 1.93 12.41
N GLU A 19 3.33 2.43 11.81
CA GLU A 19 3.26 3.79 11.25
C GLU A 19 4.41 4.12 10.30
N ALA A 20 4.76 3.17 9.43
CA ALA A 20 5.93 3.27 8.56
C ALA A 20 5.96 4.56 7.71
N PRO A 21 7.17 5.01 7.29
CA PRO A 21 7.31 6.09 6.34
C PRO A 21 6.60 5.79 5.01
N MET A 22 6.14 6.85 4.35
CA MET A 22 5.35 6.78 3.12
C MET A 22 6.05 6.03 1.96
N MET A 23 7.37 6.19 1.83
CA MET A 23 8.14 5.51 0.78
C MET A 23 8.15 3.98 0.92
N SER A 24 7.93 3.45 2.13
CA SER A 24 7.92 2.00 2.39
C SER A 24 6.73 1.28 1.74
N TYR A 25 5.64 2.01 1.46
CA TYR A 25 4.45 1.44 0.82
C TYR A 25 4.69 1.16 -0.67
N LEU A 26 5.54 1.94 -1.34
CA LEU A 26 5.88 1.78 -2.77
C LEU A 26 6.49 0.42 -3.13
N LEU A 27 7.09 -0.27 -2.15
CA LEU A 27 7.67 -1.60 -2.35
C LEU A 27 6.61 -2.71 -2.48
N HIS A 28 5.35 -2.41 -2.15
CA HIS A 28 4.27 -3.40 -2.07
C HIS A 28 3.11 -3.11 -3.05
N ILE A 29 2.95 -1.85 -3.47
CA ILE A 29 2.01 -1.46 -4.53
C ILE A 29 2.71 -1.71 -5.87
N GLY A 30 2.16 -2.60 -6.69
CA GLY A 30 2.86 -3.18 -7.84
C GLY A 30 3.29 -2.17 -8.90
N SER A 31 4.55 -2.28 -9.32
CA SER A 31 4.99 -1.87 -10.66
C SER A 31 4.35 -2.79 -11.72
N ALA A 32 4.17 -2.31 -12.94
CA ALA A 32 3.50 -3.01 -14.05
C ALA A 32 4.12 -4.38 -14.41
N GLU A 33 5.32 -4.71 -13.91
CA GLU A 33 6.07 -5.92 -14.27
C GLU A 33 6.01 -7.05 -13.21
N GLU A 34 5.52 -6.80 -11.98
CA GLU A 34 5.26 -7.83 -10.97
C GLU A 34 3.78 -7.84 -10.56
N PRO A 35 3.18 -8.98 -10.20
CA PRO A 35 1.84 -9.01 -9.61
C PRO A 35 1.89 -8.44 -8.18
N GLY A 36 1.97 -7.12 -8.07
CA GLY A 36 1.84 -6.41 -6.81
C GLY A 36 0.38 -6.29 -6.36
N LEU A 37 0.17 -5.67 -5.20
CA LEU A 37 -1.17 -5.55 -4.62
C LEU A 37 -2.07 -4.67 -5.47
N SER A 38 -3.31 -5.12 -5.67
CA SER A 38 -4.37 -4.28 -6.21
C SER A 38 -4.86 -3.30 -5.15
N VAL A 39 -5.62 -2.28 -5.57
CA VAL A 39 -6.27 -1.34 -4.64
C VAL A 39 -7.22 -2.07 -3.69
N ASP A 40 -7.97 -3.06 -4.21
CA ASP A 40 -8.90 -3.86 -3.44
C ASP A 40 -8.18 -4.67 -2.34
N ASP A 41 -7.00 -5.23 -2.65
CA ASP A 41 -6.21 -5.96 -1.64
C ASP A 41 -5.73 -5.05 -0.50
N VAL A 42 -5.36 -3.80 -0.82
CA VAL A 42 -4.93 -2.82 0.18
C VAL A 42 -6.11 -2.37 1.03
N GLU A 43 -7.29 -2.16 0.43
CA GLU A 43 -8.52 -1.84 1.16
C GLU A 43 -8.90 -2.99 2.11
N ASP A 44 -8.88 -4.24 1.63
CA ASP A 44 -9.18 -5.42 2.44
C ASP A 44 -8.24 -5.52 3.65
N VAL A 45 -6.95 -5.25 3.47
CA VAL A 45 -5.98 -5.22 4.58
C VAL A 45 -6.31 -4.10 5.55
N LEU A 46 -6.53 -2.87 5.08
CA LEU A 46 -6.84 -1.72 5.94
C LEU A 46 -8.12 -1.93 6.75
N VAL A 47 -9.17 -2.48 6.13
CA VAL A 47 -10.42 -2.84 6.81
C VAL A 47 -10.18 -3.92 7.86
N ALA A 48 -9.38 -4.94 7.53
CA ALA A 48 -9.07 -6.03 8.45
C ALA A 48 -8.23 -5.57 9.66
N VAL A 49 -7.28 -4.65 9.48
CA VAL A 49 -6.39 -4.20 10.57
C VAL A 49 -6.91 -2.99 11.34
N ALA A 50 -7.84 -2.21 10.78
CA ALA A 50 -8.45 -1.05 11.42
C ALA A 50 -8.89 -1.26 12.89
N PRO A 51 -9.60 -2.35 13.26
CA PRO A 51 -10.00 -2.57 14.65
C PRO A 51 -8.82 -2.87 15.59
N VAL A 52 -7.66 -3.27 15.07
CA VAL A 52 -6.47 -3.61 15.87
C VAL A 52 -5.64 -2.36 16.15
N ILE A 53 -5.44 -1.52 15.14
CA ILE A 53 -4.50 -0.39 15.20
C ILE A 53 -5.18 0.96 15.46
N GLY A 54 -6.51 1.01 15.33
CA GLY A 54 -7.33 2.19 15.59
C GLY A 54 -7.50 3.13 14.39
N THR A 55 -8.62 3.86 14.38
CA THR A 55 -9.06 4.69 13.24
C THR A 55 -8.07 5.80 12.86
N ALA A 56 -7.46 6.45 13.86
CA ALA A 56 -6.48 7.52 13.63
C ALA A 56 -5.26 7.02 12.85
N ARG A 57 -4.77 5.83 13.20
CA ARG A 57 -3.61 5.20 12.55
C ARG A 57 -3.96 4.68 11.17
N THR A 58 -5.13 4.06 11.01
CA THR A 58 -5.63 3.65 9.68
C THR A 58 -5.76 4.85 8.74
N ALA A 59 -6.32 5.98 9.20
CA ALA A 59 -6.44 7.19 8.38
C ALA A 59 -5.06 7.76 7.98
N ALA A 60 -4.08 7.71 8.88
CA ALA A 60 -2.71 8.12 8.58
C ALA A 60 -2.04 7.21 7.53
N ALA A 61 -2.25 5.89 7.62
CA ALA A 61 -1.77 4.93 6.63
C ALA A 61 -2.38 5.18 5.24
N VAL A 62 -3.70 5.35 5.16
CA VAL A 62 -4.40 5.69 3.91
C VAL A 62 -3.79 6.93 3.25
N ARG A 63 -3.53 7.99 4.04
CA ARG A 63 -2.91 9.21 3.52
C ARG A 63 -1.52 8.95 2.95
N LYS A 64 -0.68 8.21 3.66
CA LYS A 64 0.69 7.87 3.20
C LYS A 64 0.65 7.03 1.92
N ILE A 65 -0.25 6.06 1.82
CA ILE A 65 -0.44 5.24 0.62
C ILE A 65 -0.85 6.12 -0.57
N ALA A 66 -1.81 7.03 -0.36
CA ALA A 66 -2.26 7.96 -1.42
C ALA A 66 -1.15 8.92 -1.86
N GLU A 67 -0.39 9.49 -0.92
CA GLU A 67 0.75 10.33 -1.23
C GLU A 67 1.82 9.53 -2.01
N ALA A 68 2.10 8.28 -1.61
CA ALA A 68 3.06 7.40 -2.27
C ALA A 68 2.67 7.15 -3.73
N LEU A 69 1.42 6.79 -3.97
CA LEU A 69 0.89 6.60 -5.31
C LEU A 69 0.99 7.87 -6.16
N GLY A 70 0.68 9.03 -5.57
CA GLY A 70 0.84 10.33 -6.23
C GLY A 70 2.29 10.61 -6.65
N LEU A 71 3.28 10.27 -5.81
CA LEU A 71 4.70 10.38 -6.19
C LEU A 71 5.07 9.40 -7.31
N ALA A 72 4.61 8.15 -7.22
CA ALA A 72 4.90 7.15 -8.26
C ALA A 72 4.35 7.58 -9.63
N ILE A 73 3.15 8.16 -9.66
CA ILE A 73 2.53 8.71 -10.87
C ILE A 73 3.36 9.87 -11.44
N GLN A 74 3.80 10.81 -10.60
CA GLN A 74 4.62 11.94 -11.02
C GLN A 74 5.96 11.48 -11.63
N LEU A 75 6.63 10.52 -10.98
CA LEU A 75 7.91 9.99 -11.46
C LEU A 75 7.78 9.29 -12.82
N THR A 76 6.71 8.52 -13.05
CA THR A 76 6.50 7.89 -14.35
C THR A 76 6.05 8.87 -15.44
N SER A 77 5.42 10.00 -15.07
CA SER A 77 5.05 11.04 -16.04
C SER A 77 6.24 11.93 -16.42
N ASP A 78 7.16 12.18 -15.48
CA ASP A 78 8.35 13.01 -15.71
C ASP A 78 9.40 12.30 -16.58
N ASP A 79 9.39 10.97 -16.66
CA ASP A 79 10.30 10.15 -17.47
C ASP A 79 9.96 10.12 -18.98
N THR A 80 8.89 10.80 -19.43
CA THR A 80 8.40 10.80 -20.83
C THR A 80 8.79 12.07 -21.63
N GLU A 81 9.72 12.91 -21.17
CA GLU A 81 10.33 13.98 -21.99
C GLU A 81 11.74 13.64 -22.51
#